data_AF-A0A7C5IBH1-F1
#
_entry.id   AF-A0A7C5IBH1-F1
#
_cell.length_a   1.000
_cell.length_b   1.000
_cell.length_c   1.000
_cell.angle_alpha   90.00
_cell.angle_beta   90.00
_cell.angle_gamma   90.00
#
_symmetry.space_group_name_H-M   'P 1'
#
loop_
_entity.id
_entity.type
_entity.pdbx_description
1 polymer ?
#
loop_
_entity_poly.entity_id
_entity_poly.type
_entity_poly.pdbx_seq_one_letter_code
_entity_poly.pdbx_strand_id
1 'polypeptide(L)'
;MRRVEERIPVTIVANPPAARVLVDGIFVGYGNVQDLLLLPGRHSVRLEHPTCAACRDTESVFVLDRDNPPRSPLRFSIGYKDATLTVTGVQGAEVIVAGVRRGRTQEALKIPMSGPEPVQVQVVVRQEGQPPRVQRVTLEAGKSHVLAL
;
A
#
# COMPACT_ATOMS: atom_id res chain seq x y z
N MET A 1 -44.23 -12.38 9.50
CA MET A 1 -43.83 -11.56 8.34
C MET A 1 -42.32 -11.71 8.16
N ARG A 2 -41.85 -12.27 7.03
CA ARG A 2 -40.41 -12.22 6.69
C ARG A 2 -40.11 -10.78 6.30
N ARG A 3 -39.23 -10.10 7.03
CA ARG A 3 -38.60 -8.87 6.53
C ARG A 3 -37.92 -9.27 5.22
N VAL A 4 -38.35 -8.71 4.10
CA VAL A 4 -37.57 -8.78 2.87
C VAL A 4 -36.26 -8.09 3.21
N GLU A 5 -35.17 -8.84 3.17
CA GLU A 5 -33.84 -8.29 3.39
C GLU A 5 -33.54 -7.33 2.23
N GLU A 6 -33.78 -6.04 2.47
CA GLU A 6 -33.63 -4.99 1.48
C GLU A 6 -32.15 -4.78 1.20
N ARG A 7 -31.76 -4.95 -0.06
CA ARG A 7 -30.38 -4.73 -0.51
C ARG A 7 -30.18 -3.27 -0.85
N ILE A 8 -29.02 -2.73 -0.47
CA ILE A 8 -28.61 -1.36 -0.73
C ILE A 8 -27.58 -1.37 -1.87
N PRO A 9 -27.76 -0.54 -2.92
CA PRO A 9 -26.78 -0.42 -3.99
C PRO A 9 -25.53 0.31 -3.49
N VAL A 10 -24.36 -0.25 -3.80
CA VAL A 10 -23.05 0.30 -3.45
C VAL A 10 -22.19 0.44 -4.70
N THR A 11 -21.48 1.55 -4.79
CA THR A 11 -20.44 1.77 -5.80
C THR A 11 -19.06 1.70 -5.16
N ILE A 12 -18.19 0.85 -5.67
CA ILE A 12 -16.80 0.69 -5.24
C ILE A 12 -15.87 1.15 -6.34
N VAL A 13 -14.92 2.03 -5.99
CA VAL A 13 -13.83 2.47 -6.87
C VAL A 13 -12.49 2.06 -6.26
N ALA A 14 -11.81 1.14 -6.91
CA ALA A 14 -10.49 0.64 -6.57
C ALA A 14 -9.40 1.34 -7.38
N ASN A 15 -8.27 1.59 -6.73
CA ASN A 15 -7.05 2.10 -7.34
C ASN A 15 -5.89 1.09 -7.13
N PRO A 16 -5.24 0.60 -8.19
CA PRO A 16 -5.41 0.93 -9.60
C PRO A 16 -6.70 0.35 -10.21
N PRO A 17 -7.16 0.86 -11.38
CA PRO A 17 -8.36 0.35 -12.06
C PRO A 17 -8.31 -1.14 -12.45
N ALA A 18 -7.11 -1.71 -12.57
CA ALA A 18 -6.92 -3.13 -12.87
C ALA A 18 -7.00 -4.04 -11.62
N ALA A 19 -7.19 -3.46 -10.42
CA ALA A 19 -7.33 -4.24 -9.20
C ALA A 19 -8.63 -5.06 -9.22
N ARG A 20 -8.50 -6.33 -8.85
CA ARG A 20 -9.60 -7.28 -8.63
C ARG A 20 -10.27 -6.93 -7.30
N VAL A 21 -11.59 -6.73 -7.32
CA VAL A 21 -12.39 -6.38 -6.16
C VAL A 21 -13.13 -7.64 -5.68
N LEU A 22 -12.92 -7.99 -4.42
CA LEU A 22 -13.66 -9.03 -3.73
C LEU A 22 -14.43 -8.41 -2.57
N VAL A 23 -15.72 -8.74 -2.44
CA VAL A 23 -16.55 -8.35 -1.30
C VAL A 23 -16.98 -9.61 -0.57
N ASP A 24 -16.69 -9.68 0.72
CA ASP A 24 -16.92 -10.86 1.57
C ASP A 24 -16.34 -12.16 0.97
N GLY A 25 -15.17 -12.05 0.33
CA GLY A 25 -14.48 -13.15 -0.35
C GLY A 25 -15.01 -13.49 -1.75
N ILE A 26 -16.09 -12.87 -2.21
CA ILE A 26 -16.69 -13.10 -3.53
C ILE A 26 -16.13 -12.08 -4.52
N PHE A 27 -15.61 -12.53 -5.65
CA PHE A 27 -15.19 -11.65 -6.74
C PHE A 27 -16.40 -10.94 -7.38
N VAL A 28 -16.37 -9.60 -7.42
CA VAL A 28 -17.48 -8.77 -7.92
C VAL A 28 -17.13 -7.94 -9.16
N GLY A 29 -15.84 -7.78 -9.48
CA GLY A 29 -15.40 -7.03 -10.67
C GLY A 29 -14.01 -6.43 -10.52
N TYR A 30 -13.65 -5.54 -11.45
CA TYR A 30 -12.34 -4.84 -11.46
C TYR A 30 -12.55 -3.34 -11.39
N GLY A 31 -11.67 -2.64 -10.65
CA GLY A 31 -11.59 -1.19 -10.67
C GLY A 31 -12.86 -0.50 -10.17
N ASN A 32 -13.82 -0.26 -11.07
CA ASN A 32 -15.09 0.39 -10.76
C ASN A 32 -16.24 -0.61 -10.82
N VAL A 33 -16.81 -0.94 -9.66
CA VAL A 33 -17.97 -1.83 -9.51
C VAL A 33 -19.17 -0.98 -9.12
N GLN A 34 -20.18 -0.93 -9.97
CA GLN A 34 -21.40 -0.13 -9.77
C GLN A 34 -22.58 -1.03 -9.40
N ASP A 35 -23.58 -0.44 -8.73
CA ASP A 35 -24.85 -1.08 -8.39
C ASP A 35 -24.71 -2.45 -7.69
N LEU A 36 -23.67 -2.60 -6.88
CA LEU A 36 -23.46 -3.81 -6.09
C LEU A 36 -24.49 -3.88 -4.96
N LEU A 37 -25.43 -4.81 -5.06
CA LEU A 37 -26.51 -4.96 -4.10
C LEU A 37 -26.08 -5.79 -2.88
N LEU A 38 -25.83 -5.10 -1.75
CA LEU A 38 -25.40 -5.70 -0.49
C LEU A 38 -26.48 -5.58 0.60
N LEU A 39 -26.45 -6.49 1.56
CA LEU A 39 -27.30 -6.38 2.76
C LEU A 39 -26.76 -5.31 3.71
N PRO A 40 -27.58 -4.67 4.55
CA PRO A 40 -27.07 -3.85 5.64
C PRO A 40 -26.19 -4.69 6.57
N GLY A 41 -25.05 -4.16 7.01
CA GLY A 41 -24.13 -4.87 7.86
C GLY A 41 -22.65 -4.56 7.62
N ARG A 42 -21.79 -5.39 8.20
CA ARG A 42 -20.33 -5.27 8.07
C ARG A 42 -19.87 -6.09 6.87
N HIS A 43 -19.13 -5.46 5.96
CA HIS A 43 -18.56 -6.09 4.78
C HIS A 43 -17.04 -5.95 4.75
N SER A 44 -16.34 -6.96 4.23
CA SER A 44 -14.93 -6.84 3.89
C SER A 44 -14.76 -6.60 2.39
N VAL A 45 -13.83 -5.71 2.04
CA VAL A 45 -13.39 -5.46 0.67
C VAL A 45 -11.93 -5.82 0.59
N ARG A 46 -11.61 -6.81 -0.23
CA ARG A 46 -10.24 -7.18 -0.54
C ARG A 46 -9.91 -6.74 -1.97
N LEU A 47 -8.79 -6.05 -2.11
CA LEU A 47 -8.19 -5.71 -3.40
C LEU A 47 -6.99 -6.60 -3.65
N GLU A 48 -6.94 -7.21 -4.83
CA GLU A 48 -5.83 -8.02 -5.32
C GLU A 48 -5.42 -7.51 -6.70
N HIS A 49 -4.20 -7.79 -7.14
CA HIS A 49 -3.81 -7.50 -8.52
C HIS A 49 -3.12 -8.71 -9.16
N PRO A 50 -3.74 -9.38 -10.16
CA PRO A 50 -3.32 -10.70 -10.61
C PRO A 50 -1.92 -10.74 -11.22
N THR A 51 -1.46 -9.64 -11.81
CA THR A 51 -0.19 -9.57 -12.54
C THR A 51 0.84 -8.61 -11.93
N CYS A 52 0.51 -7.89 -10.86
CA CYS A 52 1.38 -6.85 -10.32
C CYS A 52 2.30 -7.42 -9.24
N ALA A 53 3.54 -7.74 -9.61
CA ALA A 53 4.52 -8.29 -8.68
C ALA A 53 4.87 -7.32 -7.53
N ALA A 54 4.74 -6.01 -7.76
CA ALA A 54 5.00 -4.94 -6.78
C ALA A 54 3.83 -4.70 -5.81
N CYS A 55 2.63 -5.16 -6.17
CA CYS A 55 1.42 -4.91 -5.39
C CYS A 55 1.33 -5.85 -4.19
N ARG A 56 0.65 -5.38 -3.15
CA ARG A 56 0.32 -6.13 -1.94
C ARG A 56 -1.19 -6.05 -1.76
N ASP A 57 -1.81 -7.21 -1.61
CA ASP A 57 -3.24 -7.30 -1.32
C ASP A 57 -3.58 -6.47 -0.08
N THR A 58 -4.75 -5.84 -0.11
CA THR A 58 -5.27 -5.05 1.00
C THR A 58 -6.67 -5.46 1.30
N GLU A 59 -6.99 -5.55 2.59
CA GLU A 59 -8.34 -5.78 3.07
C GLU A 59 -8.78 -4.56 3.89
N SER A 60 -10.01 -4.12 3.66
CA SER A 60 -10.65 -3.02 4.37
C SER A 60 -12.05 -3.45 4.76
N VAL A 61 -12.56 -2.88 5.85
CA VAL A 61 -13.92 -3.16 6.32
C VAL A 61 -14.72 -1.88 6.26
N PHE A 62 -15.95 -1.97 5.79
CA PHE A 62 -16.93 -0.89 5.91
C PHE A 62 -18.23 -1.42 6.50
N VAL A 63 -19.01 -0.51 7.07
CA VAL A 63 -20.35 -0.80 7.59
C VAL A 63 -21.36 -0.12 6.67
N LEU A 64 -22.29 -0.90 6.17
CA LEU A 64 -23.42 -0.45 5.37
C LEU A 64 -24.62 -0.31 6.31
N ASP A 65 -24.80 0.90 6.82
CA ASP A 65 -25.98 1.27 7.59
C ASP A 65 -27.02 1.89 6.65
N ARG A 66 -28.27 1.46 6.77
CA ARG A 66 -29.38 2.00 5.97
C ARG A 66 -29.67 3.45 6.33
N ASP A 67 -29.64 3.76 7.62
CA ASP A 67 -30.06 5.06 8.13
C ASP A 67 -28.92 6.07 8.02
N ASN A 68 -27.67 5.59 7.99
CA ASN A 68 -26.47 6.38 7.78
C ASN A 68 -25.52 5.71 6.76
N PRO A 69 -25.88 5.70 5.47
CA PRO A 69 -25.06 5.03 4.46
C PRO A 69 -23.70 5.72 4.32
N PRO A 70 -22.62 4.96 4.07
CA PRO A 70 -21.31 5.54 3.83
C PRO A 70 -21.32 6.37 2.54
N ARG A 71 -20.41 7.34 2.45
CA ARG A 71 -20.33 8.22 1.28
C ARG A 71 -19.99 7.42 0.02
N SER A 72 -20.86 7.50 -0.99
CA SER A 72 -20.63 6.91 -2.30
C SER A 72 -19.82 7.84 -3.22
N PRO A 73 -18.91 7.32 -4.07
CA PRO A 73 -18.46 5.93 -4.11
C PRO A 73 -17.51 5.61 -2.95
N LEU A 74 -17.51 4.34 -2.52
CA LEU A 74 -16.49 3.82 -1.60
C LEU A 74 -15.17 3.71 -2.35
N ARG A 75 -14.11 4.34 -1.83
CA ARG A 75 -12.80 4.38 -2.47
C ARG A 75 -11.80 3.55 -1.69
N PHE A 76 -11.16 2.62 -2.38
CA PHE A 76 -10.12 1.75 -1.82
C PHE A 76 -8.88 1.78 -2.70
N SER A 77 -7.70 1.62 -2.10
CA SER A 77 -6.42 1.58 -2.81
C SER A 77 -5.68 0.32 -2.43
N ILE A 78 -5.09 -0.34 -3.42
CA ILE A 78 -4.17 -1.46 -3.19
C ILE A 78 -2.93 -0.97 -2.46
N GLY A 79 -2.27 -1.88 -1.75
CA GLY A 79 -0.97 -1.64 -1.15
C GLY A 79 0.16 -1.94 -2.12
N TYR A 80 1.35 -1.47 -1.80
CA TYR A 80 2.58 -1.83 -2.49
C TYR A 80 3.56 -2.49 -1.51
N LYS A 81 4.39 -3.37 -2.03
CA LYS A 81 5.46 -4.01 -1.27
C LYS A 81 6.55 -2.99 -0.95
N ASP A 82 7.10 -3.08 0.25
CA ASP A 82 8.24 -2.26 0.65
C ASP A 82 9.45 -2.57 -0.23
N ALA A 83 10.23 -1.56 -0.57
CA ALA A 83 11.58 -1.76 -1.08
C ALA A 83 12.50 -2.18 0.08
N THR A 84 13.56 -2.91 -0.24
CA THR A 84 14.63 -3.22 0.73
C THR A 84 15.89 -2.48 0.29
N LEU A 85 16.51 -1.73 1.21
CA LEU A 85 17.75 -1.02 0.98
C LEU A 85 18.81 -1.47 1.98
N THR A 86 19.97 -1.89 1.48
CA THR A 86 21.15 -2.14 2.30
C THR A 86 22.19 -1.08 1.96
N VAL A 87 22.60 -0.29 2.95
CA VAL A 87 23.68 0.69 2.78
C VAL A 87 24.98 0.10 3.32
N THR A 88 25.95 -0.12 2.44
CA THR A 88 27.28 -0.62 2.80
C THR A 88 28.25 0.54 2.97
N GLY A 89 29.20 0.40 3.88
CA GLY A 89 30.18 1.44 4.20
C GLY A 89 30.64 1.33 5.64
N VAL A 90 30.84 2.48 6.27
CA VAL A 90 31.16 2.59 7.70
C VAL A 90 30.12 1.82 8.53
N GLN A 91 30.57 0.86 9.35
CA GLN A 91 29.68 0.06 10.18
C GLN A 91 28.97 0.89 11.26
N GLY A 92 27.68 0.62 11.47
CA GLY A 92 26.88 1.20 12.54
C GLY A 92 26.46 2.65 12.35
N ALA A 93 26.82 3.28 11.22
CA ALA A 93 26.42 4.64 10.91
C ALA A 93 24.90 4.73 10.71
N GLU A 94 24.30 5.85 11.12
CA GLU A 94 22.86 6.08 11.00
C GLU A 94 22.46 6.30 9.54
N VAL A 95 21.39 5.62 9.09
CA VAL A 95 20.85 5.77 7.75
C VAL A 95 19.49 6.48 7.80
N ILE A 96 19.41 7.60 7.10
CA ILE A 96 18.22 8.42 6.95
C ILE A 96 17.81 8.37 5.47
N VAL A 97 16.57 7.96 5.19
CA VAL A 97 16.02 7.86 3.83
C VAL A 97 14.82 8.78 3.73
N ALA A 98 14.85 9.71 2.76
CA ALA A 98 13.83 10.74 2.58
C ALA A 98 13.54 11.52 3.89
N GLY A 99 14.59 11.87 4.63
CA GLY A 99 14.49 12.62 5.89
C GLY A 99 14.05 11.80 7.11
N VAL A 100 13.72 10.51 6.95
CA VAL A 100 13.29 9.63 8.05
C VAL A 100 14.41 8.66 8.41
N ARG A 101 14.76 8.56 9.70
CA ARG A 101 15.69 7.54 10.19
C ARG A 101 15.12 6.14 9.93
N ARG A 102 15.86 5.30 9.21
CA ARG A 102 15.42 3.94 8.84
C ARG A 102 16.17 2.82 9.54
N GLY A 103 17.39 3.08 10.01
CA GLY A 103 18.21 2.08 10.70
C GLY A 103 19.69 2.45 10.64
N ARG A 104 20.54 1.44 10.54
CA ARG A 104 21.99 1.59 10.42
C ARG A 104 22.52 0.96 9.12
N THR A 105 23.76 1.29 8.78
CA THR A 105 24.49 0.63 7.70
C THR A 105 24.61 -0.87 7.96
N GLN A 106 24.72 -1.66 6.89
CA GLN A 106 24.73 -3.14 6.88
C GLN A 106 23.40 -3.81 7.31
N GLU A 107 22.38 -3.05 7.72
CA GLU A 107 21.03 -3.59 7.97
C GLU A 107 20.19 -3.63 6.69
N ALA A 108 19.25 -4.56 6.62
CA ALA A 108 18.24 -4.60 5.56
C ALA A 108 17.07 -3.65 5.91
N LEU A 109 17.10 -2.44 5.36
CA LEU A 109 16.13 -1.40 5.68
C LEU A 109 14.86 -1.55 4.84
N LYS A 110 13.68 -1.63 5.47
CA LYS A 110 12.39 -1.64 4.78
C LYS A 110 11.92 -0.21 4.50
N ILE A 111 11.70 0.10 3.23
CA ILE A 111 11.28 1.41 2.76
C ILE A 111 9.86 1.30 2.20
N PRO A 112 8.85 1.88 2.87
CA PRO A 112 7.48 1.86 2.40
C PRO A 112 7.33 2.52 1.04
N MET A 113 6.61 1.87 0.12
CA MET A 113 6.37 2.37 -1.23
C MET A 113 4.91 2.78 -1.40
N SER A 114 4.67 3.89 -2.10
CA SER A 114 3.33 4.44 -2.34
C SER A 114 2.79 4.13 -3.75
N GLY A 115 3.60 3.52 -4.61
CA GLY A 115 3.27 3.24 -6.00
C GLY A 115 4.16 2.13 -6.58
N PRO A 116 3.83 1.66 -7.79
CA PRO A 116 4.63 0.66 -8.50
C PRO A 116 5.85 1.27 -9.19
N GLU A 117 5.81 2.58 -9.46
CA GLU A 117 6.86 3.28 -10.19
C GLU A 117 8.14 3.43 -9.35
N PRO A 118 9.32 3.42 -10.01
CA PRO A 118 10.57 3.72 -9.34
C PRO A 118 10.56 5.14 -8.75
N VAL A 119 11.05 5.28 -7.51
CA VAL A 119 11.13 6.57 -6.81
C VAL A 119 12.59 6.89 -6.49
N GLN A 120 13.05 8.06 -6.90
CA GLN A 120 14.35 8.56 -6.49
C GLN A 120 14.27 9.20 -5.11
N VAL A 121 15.04 8.70 -4.16
CA VAL A 121 15.10 9.19 -2.78
C VAL A 121 16.52 9.60 -2.39
N GLN A 122 16.62 10.56 -1.48
CA GLN A 122 17.89 10.93 -0.85
C GLN A 122 18.16 10.00 0.33
N VAL A 123 19.38 9.48 0.38
CA VAL A 123 19.94 8.72 1.50
C VAL A 123 21.04 9.56 2.12
N VAL A 124 20.96 9.73 3.44
CA VAL A 124 21.96 10.42 4.25
C VAL A 124 22.51 9.44 5.26
N VAL A 125 23.84 9.32 5.30
CA VAL A 125 24.56 8.51 6.29
C VAL A 125 25.28 9.43 7.26
N ARG A 126 25.02 9.27 8.55
CA ARG A 126 25.62 10.06 9.63
C ARG A 126 26.48 9.18 10.54
N GLN A 127 27.68 9.66 10.80
CA GLN A 127 28.59 9.10 11.79
C GLN A 127 29.10 10.24 12.68
N GLU A 128 29.26 9.95 13.97
CA GLU A 128 29.83 10.91 14.92
C GLU A 128 31.23 11.36 14.49
N GLY A 129 31.48 12.67 14.54
CA GLY A 129 32.76 13.27 14.17
C GLY A 129 33.06 13.33 12.66
N GLN A 130 32.14 12.92 11.78
CA GLN A 130 32.33 12.98 10.33
C GLN A 130 31.24 13.82 9.64
N PRO A 131 31.56 14.49 8.52
CA PRO A 131 30.54 15.13 7.71
C PRO A 131 29.57 14.07 7.14
N PRO A 132 28.27 14.39 7.03
CA PRO A 132 27.29 13.45 6.51
C PRO A 132 27.55 13.13 5.05
N ARG A 133 27.42 11.85 4.68
CA ARG A 133 27.47 11.42 3.28
C ARG A 133 26.06 11.42 2.71
N VAL A 134 25.90 11.91 1.48
CA VAL A 134 24.58 12.08 0.86
C VAL A 134 24.62 11.52 -0.55
N GLN A 135 23.66 10.66 -0.89
CA GLN A 135 23.52 10.10 -2.24
C GLN A 135 22.05 9.88 -2.60
N ARG A 136 21.74 9.89 -3.90
CA ARG A 136 20.41 9.53 -4.40
C ARG A 136 20.40 8.08 -4.85
N VAL A 137 19.33 7.37 -4.54
CA VAL A 137 19.07 5.99 -4.99
C VAL A 137 17.66 5.91 -5.57
N THR A 138 17.51 5.13 -6.63
CA THR A 138 16.19 4.80 -7.19
C THR A 138 15.70 3.50 -6.53
N LEU A 139 14.55 3.56 -5.87
CA LEU A 139 13.93 2.41 -5.21
C LEU A 139 12.70 1.95 -5.96
N GLU A 140 12.43 0.65 -5.90
CA GLU A 140 11.31 0.00 -6.57
C GLU A 140 10.58 -0.91 -5.57
N ALA A 141 9.25 -0.92 -5.64
CA ALA A 141 8.41 -1.73 -4.77
C ALA A 141 8.71 -3.22 -4.89
N GLY A 142 8.96 -3.85 -3.75
CA GLY A 142 9.31 -5.28 -3.67
C GLY A 142 10.71 -5.64 -4.17
N LYS A 143 11.57 -4.67 -4.51
CA LYS A 143 12.96 -4.91 -4.94
C LYS A 143 13.96 -4.66 -3.81
N SER A 144 15.12 -5.30 -3.92
CA SER A 144 16.26 -5.08 -3.02
C SER A 144 17.33 -4.28 -3.73
N HIS A 145 17.92 -3.33 -3.02
CA HIS A 145 18.92 -2.38 -3.52
C HIS A 145 20.12 -2.33 -2.57
N VAL A 146 21.31 -2.18 -3.14
CA VAL A 146 22.55 -2.01 -2.38
C VAL A 146 23.16 -0.66 -2.75
N LEU A 147 23.48 0.15 -1.75
CA LEU A 147 24.10 1.45 -1.92
C LEU A 147 25.45 1.47 -1.20
N ALA A 148 26.54 1.72 -1.92
CA ALA A 148 27.86 1.87 -1.35
C ALA A 148 28.16 3.34 -1.05
N LEU A 149 28.40 3.65 0.23
CA LEU A 149 28.63 5.00 0.75
C LEU A 149 29.86 5.10 1.64
#